data_AF-A0A7S2FVQ6-F1
#
_entry.id   AF-A0A7S2FVQ6-F1
#
_cell.length_a   1.000
_cell.length_b   1.000
_cell.length_c   1.000
_cell.angle_alpha   90.00
_cell.angle_beta   90.00
_cell.angle_gamma   90.00
#
_symmetry.space_group_name_H-M   'P 1'
#
loop_
_entity.id
_entity.type
_entity.pdbx_description
1 polymer ?
#
loop_
_entity_poly.entity_id
_entity_poly.type
_entity_poly.pdbx_seq_one_letter_code
_entity_poly.pdbx_strand_id
1 'polypeptide(L)'
;MPGFLPAWLASANACEGRQYDGAEEGSWRTLIFVDVDGVLNVGVTIKGEAPINLTHANLERAVTLEGQRNFHADRVLAVAKRRLDCGEGSTYAKLVSDNLSDISEVLTSRLAEIIRSAGDGCTVVLSSSWRKHARRVRRLQKLIGMQLGRTFIFDDCTPVCHENGAEERLESIGQYLAELGRSQPRALDGVRVL
;
A
#
# COMPACT_ATOMS: atom_id res chain seq x y z
N MET A 1 -3.98 -7.68 27.24
CA MET A 1 -5.02 -7.08 26.37
C MET A 1 -5.05 -7.91 25.09
N PRO A 2 -6.04 -8.78 24.87
CA PRO A 2 -6.15 -9.51 23.60
C PRO A 2 -6.47 -8.52 22.47
N GLY A 3 -5.63 -8.51 21.43
CA GLY A 3 -5.76 -7.62 20.28
C GLY A 3 -6.95 -8.00 19.42
N PHE A 4 -7.84 -7.03 19.19
CA PHE A 4 -8.94 -7.16 18.24
C PHE A 4 -8.35 -7.10 16.82
N LEU A 5 -8.32 -8.24 16.11
CA LEU A 5 -7.96 -8.26 14.69
C LEU A 5 -9.15 -7.69 13.88
N PRO A 6 -8.92 -6.81 12.90
CA PRO A 6 -9.98 -6.31 12.02
C PRO A 6 -10.70 -7.46 11.28
N ALA A 7 -12.02 -7.33 11.07
CA ALA A 7 -12.85 -8.36 10.43
C ALA A 7 -12.38 -8.75 9.00
N TRP A 8 -11.73 -7.84 8.28
CA TRP A 8 -11.15 -8.14 6.96
C TRP A 8 -9.90 -9.04 7.04
N LEU A 9 -9.13 -8.96 8.14
CA LEU A 9 -8.01 -9.85 8.45
C LEU A 9 -8.52 -11.24 8.88
N ALA A 10 -9.68 -11.31 9.54
CA ALA A 10 -10.34 -12.59 9.82
C ALA A 10 -10.84 -13.30 8.54
N SER A 11 -11.24 -12.54 7.51
CA SER A 11 -11.71 -13.10 6.24
C SER A 11 -10.58 -13.67 5.37
N ALA A 12 -9.36 -13.14 5.47
CA ALA A 12 -8.18 -13.75 4.83
C ALA A 12 -7.81 -15.12 5.45
N ASN A 13 -8.14 -15.32 6.74
CA ASN A 13 -7.96 -16.60 7.43
C ASN A 13 -9.17 -17.55 7.29
N ALA A 14 -10.25 -17.12 6.63
CA ALA A 14 -11.47 -17.93 6.45
C ALA A 14 -11.49 -18.76 5.16
N CYS A 15 -10.37 -18.85 4.43
CA CYS A 15 -10.18 -19.87 3.40
C CYS A 15 -9.99 -21.23 4.09
N GLU A 16 -11.11 -21.89 4.37
CA GLU A 16 -11.19 -23.22 4.97
C GLU A 16 -10.27 -24.23 4.26
N GLY A 17 -9.61 -25.01 5.12
CA GLY A 17 -8.52 -25.91 4.79
C GLY A 17 -8.84 -26.93 3.70
N ARG A 18 -8.16 -26.79 2.55
CA ARG A 18 -7.73 -27.98 1.83
C ARG A 18 -6.57 -28.58 2.58
N GLN A 19 -6.84 -29.68 3.26
CA GLN A 19 -5.82 -30.54 3.85
C GLN A 19 -5.01 -31.16 2.70
N TYR A 20 -3.81 -30.63 2.45
CA TYR A 20 -2.85 -31.21 1.52
C TYR A 20 -2.02 -32.22 2.31
N ASP A 21 -2.42 -33.49 2.27
CA ASP A 21 -1.64 -34.58 2.85
C ASP A 21 -0.35 -34.77 2.03
N GLY A 22 0.80 -34.51 2.65
CA GLY A 22 2.07 -35.13 2.25
C GLY A 22 3.02 -34.36 1.31
N ALA A 23 2.89 -33.03 1.16
CA ALA A 23 4.01 -32.24 0.63
C ALA A 23 4.99 -31.95 1.77
N GLU A 24 6.29 -32.19 1.57
CA GLU A 24 7.33 -31.70 2.49
C GLU A 24 7.03 -30.26 2.88
N GLU A 25 7.18 -29.92 4.16
CA GLU A 25 6.81 -28.64 4.76
C GLU A 25 7.72 -27.53 4.21
N GLY A 26 7.50 -27.17 2.94
CA GLY A 26 8.23 -26.16 2.22
C GLY A 26 7.94 -24.83 2.87
N SER A 27 8.99 -24.17 3.37
CA SER A 27 8.91 -22.82 3.90
C SER A 27 8.42 -21.87 2.80
N TRP A 28 7.13 -21.55 2.79
CA TRP A 28 6.54 -20.57 1.89
C TRP A 28 7.18 -19.20 2.15
N ARG A 29 7.48 -18.46 1.07
CA ARG A 29 7.95 -17.08 1.14
C ARG A 29 6.86 -16.14 0.65
N THR A 30 6.66 -15.05 1.36
CA THR A 30 5.68 -14.01 1.00
C THR A 30 6.41 -12.82 0.40
N LEU A 31 6.05 -12.43 -0.81
CA LEU A 31 6.54 -11.19 -1.42
C LEU A 31 5.46 -10.12 -1.35
N ILE A 32 5.81 -8.95 -0.82
CA ILE A 32 4.94 -7.78 -0.75
C ILE A 32 5.54 -6.67 -1.62
N PHE A 33 4.88 -6.33 -2.72
CA PHE A 33 5.24 -5.18 -3.54
C PHE A 33 4.50 -3.94 -3.07
N VAL A 34 5.23 -2.89 -2.68
CA VAL A 34 4.65 -1.66 -2.15
C VAL A 34 4.66 -0.55 -3.22
N ASP A 35 3.49 -0.31 -3.81
CA ASP A 35 3.24 0.85 -4.68
C ASP A 35 2.68 2.04 -3.90
N VAL A 36 3.56 2.85 -3.30
CA VAL A 36 3.22 4.05 -2.51
C VAL A 36 2.19 4.95 -3.21
N ASP A 37 2.34 5.17 -4.53
CA ASP A 37 1.48 6.07 -5.29
C ASP A 37 0.07 5.49 -5.55
N GLY A 38 -0.10 4.17 -5.34
CA GLY A 38 -1.38 3.48 -5.47
C GLY A 38 -2.02 3.03 -4.16
N VAL A 39 -1.23 2.83 -3.10
CA VAL A 39 -1.71 2.13 -1.87
C VAL A 39 -1.54 2.92 -0.58
N LEU A 40 -0.69 3.96 -0.53
CA LEU A 40 -0.42 4.72 0.70
C LEU A 40 -0.89 6.18 0.66
N ASN A 41 -1.49 6.59 -0.45
CA ASN A 41 -2.16 7.87 -0.61
C ASN A 41 -3.55 7.68 -1.23
N VAL A 42 -4.37 8.73 -1.19
CA VAL A 42 -5.67 8.76 -1.86
C VAL A 42 -5.63 9.92 -2.84
N GLY A 43 -5.77 9.64 -4.13
CA GLY A 43 -5.88 10.65 -5.18
C GLY A 43 -7.34 10.90 -5.56
N VAL A 44 -7.69 12.15 -5.84
CA VAL A 44 -8.96 12.56 -6.43
C VAL A 44 -8.75 12.82 -7.92
N THR A 45 -9.23 11.90 -8.75
CA THR A 45 -9.09 12.01 -10.20
C THR A 45 -10.16 12.92 -10.80
N ILE A 46 -9.71 13.88 -11.61
CA ILE A 46 -10.54 14.77 -12.41
C ILE A 46 -10.17 14.55 -13.87
N LYS A 47 -11.19 14.43 -14.74
CA LYS A 47 -10.98 14.05 -16.14
C LYS A 47 -10.12 15.10 -16.85
N GLY A 48 -8.99 14.67 -17.41
CA GLY A 48 -8.07 15.54 -18.15
C GLY A 48 -7.08 16.31 -17.28
N GLU A 49 -7.06 16.06 -15.97
CA GLU A 49 -6.18 16.75 -15.02
C GLU A 49 -5.33 15.77 -14.22
N ALA A 50 -4.25 16.28 -13.64
CA ALA A 50 -3.46 15.54 -12.69
C ALA A 50 -4.30 15.22 -11.42
N PRO A 51 -4.15 14.02 -10.83
CA PRO A 51 -4.85 13.69 -9.59
C PRO A 51 -4.52 14.67 -8.46
N ILE A 52 -5.54 15.08 -7.70
CA ILE A 52 -5.37 15.91 -6.50
C ILE A 52 -5.19 14.97 -5.31
N ASN A 53 -4.03 14.98 -4.66
CA ASN A 53 -3.82 14.19 -3.45
C ASN A 53 -4.75 14.66 -2.33
N LEU A 54 -5.36 13.72 -1.63
CA LEU A 54 -6.21 13.97 -0.47
C LEU A 54 -5.34 14.21 0.77
N THR A 55 -4.74 15.39 0.84
CA THR A 55 -3.96 15.89 1.98
C THR A 55 -4.81 16.77 2.90
N HIS A 56 -4.35 17.01 4.13
CA HIS A 56 -5.04 17.92 5.06
C HIS A 56 -5.21 19.32 4.46
N ALA A 57 -4.16 19.87 3.84
CA ALA A 57 -4.19 21.18 3.22
C ALA A 57 -5.21 21.27 2.07
N ASN A 58 -5.30 20.24 1.23
CA ASN A 58 -6.27 20.21 0.14
C ASN A 58 -7.70 20.04 0.67
N LEU A 59 -7.89 19.26 1.74
CA LEU A 59 -9.20 19.11 2.38
C LEU A 59 -9.67 20.40 3.05
N GLU A 60 -8.81 21.06 3.84
CA GLU A 60 -9.12 22.35 4.48
C GLU A 60 -9.44 23.44 3.46
N ARG A 61 -8.65 23.50 2.37
CA ARG A 61 -8.93 24.40 1.25
C ARG A 61 -10.27 24.10 0.60
N ALA A 62 -10.60 22.82 0.40
CA ALA A 62 -11.88 22.42 -0.17
C ALA A 62 -13.06 22.81 0.73
N VAL A 63 -12.94 22.64 2.05
CA VAL A 63 -13.93 23.09 3.04
C VAL A 63 -14.15 24.60 2.96
N THR A 64 -13.07 25.38 2.86
CA THR A 64 -13.15 26.86 2.76
C THR A 64 -13.89 27.31 1.49
N LEU A 65 -13.80 26.53 0.42
CA LEU A 65 -14.41 26.81 -0.88
C LEU A 65 -15.80 26.17 -1.04
N GLU A 66 -16.33 25.48 -0.02
CA GLU A 66 -17.63 24.82 -0.08
C GLU A 66 -18.75 25.85 -0.38
N GLY A 67 -19.59 25.55 -1.37
CA GLY A 67 -20.67 26.45 -1.81
C GLY A 67 -20.24 27.59 -2.74
N GLN A 68 -18.93 27.77 -3.01
CA GLN A 68 -18.42 28.82 -3.91
C GLN A 68 -18.40 28.40 -5.40
N ARG A 69 -19.13 27.33 -5.77
CA ARG A 69 -19.15 26.73 -7.12
C ARG A 69 -17.75 26.33 -7.63
N ASN A 70 -16.88 25.87 -6.73
CA ASN A 70 -15.56 25.40 -7.08
C ASN A 70 -15.58 23.88 -7.32
N PHE A 71 -15.50 23.47 -8.59
CA PHE A 71 -15.61 22.06 -8.97
C PHE A 71 -14.57 21.16 -8.30
N HIS A 72 -13.30 21.59 -8.16
CA HIS A 72 -12.27 20.76 -7.52
C HIS A 72 -12.55 20.57 -6.03
N ALA A 73 -12.95 21.64 -5.33
CA ALA A 73 -13.33 21.58 -3.94
C ALA A 73 -14.50 20.61 -3.72
N ASP A 74 -15.54 20.72 -4.55
CA ASP A 74 -16.71 19.84 -4.51
C ASP A 74 -16.31 18.37 -4.70
N ARG A 75 -15.38 18.08 -5.63
CA ARG A 75 -14.88 16.71 -5.87
C ARG A 75 -14.05 16.17 -4.70
N VAL A 76 -13.16 16.99 -4.12
CA VAL A 76 -12.37 16.61 -2.95
C VAL A 76 -13.29 16.31 -1.76
N LEU A 77 -14.27 17.18 -1.48
CA LEU A 77 -15.24 16.97 -0.42
C LEU A 77 -16.11 15.74 -0.66
N ALA A 78 -16.56 15.51 -1.90
CA ALA A 78 -17.33 14.33 -2.26
C ALA A 78 -16.55 13.03 -1.99
N VAL A 79 -15.26 12.97 -2.37
CA VAL A 79 -14.40 11.83 -2.05
C VAL A 79 -14.21 11.70 -0.54
N ALA A 80 -13.85 12.78 0.15
CA ALA A 80 -13.62 12.76 1.60
C ALA A 80 -14.85 12.29 2.42
N LYS A 81 -16.07 12.65 1.97
CA LYS A 81 -17.35 12.26 2.59
C LYS A 81 -17.81 10.86 2.19
N ARG A 82 -17.23 10.25 1.14
CA ARG A 82 -17.57 8.89 0.71
C ARG A 82 -17.22 7.89 1.81
N ARG A 83 -18.15 6.98 2.11
CA ARG A 83 -17.94 5.89 3.07
C ARG A 83 -16.99 4.84 2.50
N LEU A 84 -16.20 4.23 3.37
CA LEU A 84 -15.38 3.07 3.03
C LEU A 84 -16.26 1.81 3.06
N ASP A 85 -16.20 1.02 1.98
CA ASP A 85 -17.07 -0.16 1.80
C ASP A 85 -16.63 -1.37 2.65
N CYS A 86 -15.50 -1.28 3.38
CA CYS A 86 -14.90 -2.37 4.16
C CYS A 86 -15.47 -2.55 5.58
N GLY A 87 -16.68 -2.05 5.87
CA GLY A 87 -17.35 -2.26 7.16
C GLY A 87 -16.78 -1.46 8.35
N GLU A 88 -15.76 -0.63 8.15
CA GLU A 88 -15.15 0.16 9.22
C GLU A 88 -15.99 1.36 9.70
N GLY A 89 -17.12 1.64 9.05
CA GLY A 89 -18.01 2.76 9.41
C GLY A 89 -17.37 4.14 9.24
N SER A 90 -16.23 4.25 8.55
CA SER A 90 -15.47 5.49 8.35
C SER A 90 -15.61 6.03 6.92
N THR A 91 -15.18 7.28 6.71
CA THR A 91 -15.06 7.89 5.37
C THR A 91 -13.61 7.95 4.90
N TYR A 92 -13.40 8.28 3.63
CA TYR A 92 -12.05 8.50 3.07
C TYR A 92 -11.30 9.67 3.73
N ALA A 93 -11.99 10.59 4.42
CA ALA A 93 -11.33 11.64 5.22
C ALA A 93 -10.37 11.06 6.29
N LYS A 94 -10.61 9.85 6.78
CA LYS A 94 -9.69 9.17 7.71
C LYS A 94 -8.40 8.70 7.04
N LEU A 95 -8.39 8.57 5.71
CA LEU A 95 -7.24 8.15 4.92
C LEU A 95 -6.44 9.35 4.37
N VAL A 96 -6.75 10.58 4.82
CA VAL A 96 -6.01 11.78 4.46
C VAL A 96 -4.53 11.61 4.79
N SER A 97 -3.67 12.09 3.91
CA SER A 97 -2.23 12.07 4.12
C SER A 97 -1.73 13.33 4.85
N ASP A 98 -0.62 13.15 5.58
CA ASP A 98 0.12 14.25 6.18
C ASP A 98 0.72 15.16 5.08
N ASN A 99 0.59 16.48 5.26
CA ASN A 99 1.01 17.48 4.27
C ASN A 99 2.51 17.44 3.96
N LEU A 100 3.34 16.95 4.88
CA LEU A 100 4.79 16.92 4.69
C LEU A 100 5.27 15.62 4.03
N SER A 101 4.55 14.51 4.22
CA SER A 101 4.96 13.19 3.72
C SER A 101 4.16 12.71 2.52
N ASP A 102 2.97 13.26 2.28
CA ASP A 102 1.99 12.72 1.34
C ASP A 102 1.60 11.25 1.64
N ILE A 103 1.84 10.78 2.88
CA ILE A 103 1.53 9.42 3.33
C ILE A 103 0.38 9.44 4.34
N SER A 104 -0.58 8.53 4.17
CA SER A 104 -1.62 8.28 5.16
C SER A 104 -1.11 7.39 6.30
N GLU A 105 -1.23 7.87 7.53
CA GLU A 105 -0.86 7.09 8.72
C GLU A 105 -1.68 5.80 8.84
N VAL A 106 -2.98 5.87 8.54
CA VAL A 106 -3.89 4.72 8.60
C VAL A 106 -3.48 3.65 7.58
N LEU A 107 -3.17 4.04 6.34
CA LEU A 107 -2.71 3.09 5.32
C LEU A 107 -1.33 2.50 5.68
N THR A 108 -0.45 3.31 6.28
CA THR A 108 0.85 2.83 6.77
C THR A 108 0.70 1.81 7.90
N SER A 109 -0.23 2.06 8.84
CA SER A 109 -0.54 1.12 9.92
C SER A 109 -1.05 -0.22 9.37
N ARG A 110 -1.96 -0.19 8.39
CA ARG A 110 -2.46 -1.41 7.73
C ARG A 110 -1.35 -2.16 6.97
N LEU A 111 -0.47 -1.44 6.27
CA LEU A 111 0.69 -2.07 5.63
C LEU A 111 1.58 -2.77 6.68
N ALA A 112 1.82 -2.13 7.83
CA ALA A 112 2.58 -2.75 8.92
C ALA A 112 1.87 -4.00 9.48
N GLU A 113 0.53 -4.02 9.56
CA GLU A 113 -0.24 -5.20 9.93
C GLU A 113 -0.11 -6.35 8.91
N ILE A 114 -0.13 -6.02 7.61
CA ILE A 114 0.08 -7.01 6.54
C ILE A 114 1.50 -7.60 6.64
N ILE A 115 2.53 -6.76 6.78
CA ILE A 115 3.92 -7.21 6.95
C ILE A 115 4.05 -8.10 8.19
N ARG A 116 3.43 -7.73 9.32
CA ARG A 116 3.45 -8.54 10.55
C ARG A 116 2.77 -9.89 10.35
N SER A 117 1.65 -9.90 9.62
CA SER A 117 0.88 -11.13 9.36
C SER A 117 1.60 -12.07 8.40
N ALA A 118 2.43 -11.55 7.50
CA ALA A 118 3.28 -12.34 6.61
C ALA A 118 4.43 -13.06 7.33
N GLY A 119 4.79 -12.63 8.56
CA GLY A 119 5.81 -13.27 9.38
C GLY A 119 7.25 -13.05 8.88
N ASP A 120 8.19 -13.84 9.40
CA ASP A 120 9.63 -13.66 9.17
C ASP A 120 10.11 -14.11 7.78
N GLY A 121 9.29 -14.86 7.05
CA GLY A 121 9.55 -15.28 5.65
C GLY A 121 9.12 -14.25 4.60
N CYS A 122 8.87 -13.01 5.02
CA CYS A 122 8.38 -11.94 4.15
C CYS A 122 9.53 -11.12 3.52
N THR A 123 9.41 -10.81 2.24
CA THR A 123 10.26 -9.87 1.51
C THR A 123 9.40 -8.70 1.04
N VAL A 124 9.73 -7.49 1.48
CA VAL A 124 9.02 -6.26 1.14
C VAL A 124 9.82 -5.47 0.12
N VAL A 125 9.30 -5.41 -1.11
CA VAL A 125 9.95 -4.79 -2.27
C VAL A 125 9.26 -3.47 -2.58
N LEU A 126 10.03 -2.39 -2.67
CA LEU A 126 9.49 -1.10 -3.11
C LEU A 126 9.29 -1.11 -4.63
N SER A 127 8.06 -0.86 -5.10
CA SER A 127 7.67 -0.89 -6.52
C SER A 127 7.01 0.40 -7.03
N SER A 128 7.08 1.49 -6.27
CA SER A 128 6.58 2.82 -6.69
C SER A 128 7.64 3.74 -7.29
N SER A 129 7.19 4.82 -7.95
CA SER A 129 8.07 5.86 -8.50
C SER A 129 9.01 6.50 -7.46
N TRP A 130 8.76 6.29 -6.17
CA TRP A 130 9.55 6.78 -5.05
C TRP A 130 10.95 6.18 -4.95
N ARG A 131 11.26 5.10 -5.68
CA ARG A 131 12.61 4.51 -5.75
C ARG A 131 13.69 5.55 -6.09
N LYS A 132 13.37 6.58 -6.87
CA LYS A 132 14.28 7.69 -7.21
C LYS A 132 14.38 8.81 -6.14
N HIS A 133 13.63 8.70 -5.04
CA HIS A 133 13.45 9.74 -4.03
C HIS A 133 13.91 9.30 -2.64
N ALA A 134 15.23 9.13 -2.45
CA ALA A 134 15.83 8.58 -1.23
C ALA A 134 15.37 9.22 0.09
N ARG A 135 15.07 10.53 0.11
CA ARG A 135 14.54 11.21 1.31
C ARG A 135 13.12 10.75 1.65
N ARG A 136 12.26 10.58 0.65
CA ARG A 136 10.88 10.10 0.81
C ARG A 136 10.87 8.64 1.26
N VAL A 137 11.70 7.80 0.65
CA VAL A 137 11.87 6.38 1.04
C VAL A 137 12.31 6.26 2.49
N ARG A 138 13.33 7.01 2.93
CA ARG A 138 13.79 7.02 4.33
C ARG A 138 12.68 7.41 5.30
N ARG A 139 11.84 8.39 4.92
CA ARG A 139 10.71 8.81 5.76
C ARG A 139 9.63 7.72 5.85
N LEU A 140 9.29 7.11 4.73
CA LEU A 140 8.34 5.98 4.69
C LEU A 140 8.84 4.81 5.55
N GLN A 141 10.11 4.43 5.40
CA GLN A 141 10.72 3.39 6.22
C GLN A 141 10.64 3.68 7.72
N LYS A 142 10.88 4.94 8.11
CA LYS A 142 10.72 5.36 9.51
C LYS A 142 9.27 5.23 9.99
N LEU A 143 8.29 5.66 9.18
CA LEU A 143 6.88 5.56 9.54
C LEU A 143 6.43 4.09 9.67
N ILE A 144 6.80 3.22 8.73
CA ILE A 144 6.52 1.78 8.81
C ILE A 144 7.20 1.19 10.05
N GLY A 145 8.46 1.52 10.30
CA GLY A 145 9.20 1.03 11.46
C GLY A 145 8.56 1.43 12.80
N MET A 146 8.05 2.66 12.90
CA MET A 146 7.29 3.10 14.06
C MET A 146 6.03 2.24 14.29
N GLN A 147 5.28 1.92 13.22
CA GLN A 147 4.08 1.08 13.31
C GLN A 147 4.40 -0.40 13.60
N LEU A 148 5.57 -0.88 13.16
CA LEU A 148 6.06 -2.24 13.46
C LEU A 148 6.69 -2.35 14.86
N GLY A 149 7.09 -1.24 15.48
CA GLY A 149 7.82 -1.23 16.75
C GLY A 149 9.30 -1.65 16.61
N ARG A 150 9.85 -1.64 15.39
CA ARG A 150 11.25 -2.00 15.08
C ARG A 150 11.78 -1.19 13.91
N THR A 151 13.10 -1.12 13.74
CA THR A 151 13.68 -0.54 12.53
C THR A 151 13.18 -1.30 11.30
N PHE A 152 12.76 -0.57 10.27
CA PHE A 152 12.31 -1.13 9.01
C PHE A 152 13.13 -0.57 7.85
N ILE A 153 13.54 -1.46 6.96
CA ILE A 153 14.14 -1.16 5.67
C ILE A 153 13.44 -2.03 4.63
N PHE A 154 13.30 -1.52 3.40
CA PHE A 154 12.87 -2.38 2.30
C PHE A 154 13.97 -3.40 2.03
N ASP A 155 13.57 -4.64 1.75
CA ASP A 155 14.51 -5.71 1.43
C ASP A 155 15.09 -5.52 0.03
N ASP A 156 14.31 -4.95 -0.88
CA ASP A 156 14.71 -4.69 -2.25
C ASP A 156 13.87 -3.57 -2.91
N CYS A 157 14.22 -3.23 -4.15
CA CYS A 157 13.52 -2.28 -5.01
C CYS A 157 13.44 -2.83 -6.43
N THR A 158 12.30 -2.67 -7.11
CA THR A 158 12.22 -2.99 -8.54
C THR A 158 13.13 -2.05 -9.36
N PRO A 159 13.54 -2.41 -10.59
CA PRO A 159 14.35 -1.53 -11.42
C PRO A 159 13.73 -0.14 -11.60
N VAL A 160 14.58 0.89 -11.65
CA VAL A 160 14.13 2.25 -11.97
C VAL A 160 13.91 2.33 -13.48
N CYS A 161 12.66 2.35 -13.91
CA CYS A 161 12.26 2.54 -15.30
C CYS A 161 11.44 3.83 -15.47
N HIS A 162 11.23 4.23 -16.72
CA HIS A 162 10.32 5.33 -17.04
C HIS A 162 8.88 4.82 -16.96
N GLU A 163 8.15 5.26 -15.93
CA GLU A 163 6.77 4.83 -15.66
C GLU A 163 5.80 5.91 -16.16
N ASN A 164 5.02 5.62 -17.21
CA ASN A 164 3.95 6.51 -17.69
C ASN A 164 2.58 6.15 -17.11
N GLY A 165 2.43 4.97 -16.53
CA GLY A 165 1.20 4.50 -15.93
C GLY A 165 1.38 3.25 -15.08
N ALA A 166 0.26 2.57 -14.84
CA ALA A 166 0.24 1.33 -14.07
C ALA A 166 0.82 0.14 -14.85
N GLU A 167 0.73 0.16 -16.19
CA GLU A 167 1.21 -0.92 -17.05
C GLU A 167 2.72 -1.11 -16.93
N GLU A 168 3.50 -0.02 -17.02
CA GLU A 168 4.96 -0.08 -16.89
C GLU A 168 5.40 -0.48 -15.48
N ARG A 169 4.62 -0.14 -14.45
CA ARG A 169 4.87 -0.60 -13.08
C ARG A 169 4.68 -2.11 -12.95
N LEU A 170 3.61 -2.64 -13.53
CA LEU A 170 3.36 -4.09 -13.55
C LEU A 170 4.44 -4.82 -14.35
N GLU A 171 4.91 -4.24 -15.46
CA GLU A 171 6.04 -4.78 -16.22
C GLU A 171 7.31 -4.82 -15.37
N SER A 172 7.63 -3.74 -14.64
CA SER A 172 8.78 -3.68 -13.73
C SER A 172 8.72 -4.76 -12.64
N ILE A 173 7.53 -5.00 -12.06
CA ILE A 173 7.30 -6.09 -11.10
C ILE A 173 7.50 -7.45 -11.77
N GLY A 174 6.98 -7.64 -12.98
CA GLY A 174 7.16 -8.87 -13.76
C GLY A 174 8.64 -9.16 -14.07
N GLN A 175 9.41 -8.14 -14.46
CA GLN A 175 10.85 -8.27 -14.70
C GLN A 175 11.58 -8.66 -13.41
N TYR A 176 11.26 -8.01 -12.29
CA TYR A 176 11.80 -8.34 -10.97
C TYR A 176 11.54 -9.81 -10.59
N LEU A 177 10.31 -10.28 -10.76
CA LEU A 177 9.95 -11.68 -10.49
C LEU A 177 10.69 -12.67 -11.41
N ALA A 178 10.86 -12.32 -12.69
CA ALA A 178 11.61 -13.14 -13.64
C ALA A 178 13.10 -13.23 -13.28
N GLU A 179 13.70 -12.14 -12.81
CA GLU A 179 15.07 -12.12 -12.28
C GLU A 179 15.20 -12.96 -11.02
N LEU A 180 14.28 -12.78 -10.06
CA LEU A 180 14.25 -13.55 -8.83
C LEU A 180 14.16 -15.07 -9.10
N GLY A 181 13.31 -15.47 -10.06
CA GLY A 181 13.18 -16.87 -10.47
C GLY A 181 14.45 -17.46 -11.11
N ARG A 182 15.21 -16.65 -11.86
CA ARG A 182 16.50 -17.08 -12.42
C ARG A 182 17.57 -17.23 -11.34
N SER A 183 17.62 -16.29 -10.39
CA SER A 183 18.63 -16.29 -9.32
C SER A 183 18.35 -17.30 -8.22
N GLN A 184 17.07 -17.66 -8.02
CA GLN A 184 16.65 -18.58 -6.98
C GLN A 184 15.57 -19.53 -7.52
N PRO A 185 15.94 -20.60 -8.26
CA PRO A 185 14.98 -21.50 -8.88
C PRO A 185 13.96 -22.10 -7.90
N ARG A 186 14.38 -22.32 -6.64
CA ARG A 186 13.53 -22.82 -5.55
C ARG A 186 12.71 -21.74 -4.83
N ALA A 187 12.99 -20.45 -5.03
CA ALA A 187 12.28 -19.38 -4.31
C ALA A 187 10.89 -19.10 -4.89
N LEU A 188 10.63 -19.53 -6.13
CA LEU A 188 9.31 -19.43 -6.75
C LEU A 188 8.46 -20.69 -6.53
N ASP A 189 9.02 -21.77 -5.99
CA ASP A 189 8.26 -22.96 -5.63
C ASP A 189 7.27 -22.59 -4.52
N GLY A 190 6.00 -22.50 -4.89
CA GLY A 190 4.91 -22.21 -3.98
C GLY A 190 4.53 -20.74 -3.80
N VAL A 191 5.06 -19.80 -4.59
CA VAL A 191 4.64 -18.40 -4.46
C VAL A 191 3.14 -18.25 -4.72
N ARG A 192 2.41 -17.72 -3.74
CA ARG A 192 1.02 -17.26 -3.89
C ARG A 192 1.01 -15.75 -4.10
N VAL A 193 0.41 -15.32 -5.19
CA VAL A 193 0.06 -13.92 -5.41
C VAL A 193 -1.30 -13.68 -4.74
N LEU A 194 -1.32 -12.83 -3.71
CA LEU A 194 -2.54 -12.35 -3.06
C LEU A 194 -3.05 -11.07 -3.74
#